data_AF-A0A803R130-F1
#
_entry.id   AF-A0A803R130-F1
#
_cell.length_a   1.000
_cell.length_b   1.000
_cell.length_c   1.000
_cell.angle_alpha   90.00
_cell.angle_beta   90.00
_cell.angle_gamma   90.00
#
_symmetry.space_group_name_H-M   'P 1'
#
loop_
_entity.id
_entity.type
_entity.pdbx_description
1 polymer ?
#
loop_
_entity_poly.entity_id
_entity_poly.type
_entity_poly.pdbx_seq_one_letter_code
_entity_poly.pdbx_strand_id
1 'polypeptide(L)'
;MVKTKHQKSKPKRQTHIKKQGKQVDISQFRAQLDVLGLKIIQVTADGNCFFRALADQLEGNEEEHAKYRSMVVQYILRNREMFEPFIEDEVPFDDYCLNMEKDGTWAGHMELQAASLVTRSNICIHRVINIL
;
A
#
# COMPACT_ATOMS: atom_id res chain seq x y z
N MET A 1 -46.63 13.27 -34.21
CA MET A 1 -46.46 14.31 -33.16
C MET A 1 -46.96 13.68 -31.87
N VAL A 2 -46.23 13.54 -30.76
CA VAL A 2 -45.19 14.36 -30.13
C VAL A 2 -44.23 13.43 -29.35
N LYS A 3 -42.93 13.76 -29.37
CA LYS A 3 -41.87 13.13 -28.57
C LYS A 3 -41.89 13.69 -27.15
N THR A 4 -41.71 12.86 -26.13
CA THR A 4 -41.36 13.32 -24.78
C THR A 4 -40.13 12.59 -24.26
N LYS A 5 -39.02 13.33 -24.23
CA LYS A 5 -37.72 12.97 -23.65
C LYS A 5 -37.83 12.99 -22.12
N HIS A 6 -37.45 11.91 -21.46
CA HIS A 6 -37.17 11.92 -20.01
C HIS A 6 -35.65 12.02 -19.81
N GLN A 7 -35.19 13.19 -19.38
CA GLN A 7 -33.83 13.41 -18.91
C GLN A 7 -33.69 12.80 -17.51
N LYS A 8 -32.87 11.75 -17.39
CA LYS A 8 -32.40 11.25 -16.08
C LYS A 8 -31.20 12.09 -15.63
N SER A 9 -31.34 12.74 -14.49
CA SER A 9 -30.31 13.53 -13.82
C SER A 9 -29.14 12.67 -13.35
N LYS A 10 -27.91 13.12 -13.60
CA LYS A 10 -26.67 12.46 -13.18
C LYS A 10 -26.48 12.60 -11.65
N PRO A 11 -26.04 11.56 -10.93
CA PRO A 11 -25.78 11.65 -9.50
C PRO A 11 -24.57 12.55 -9.21
N LYS A 12 -24.74 13.47 -8.26
CA LYS A 12 -23.71 14.42 -7.81
C LYS A 12 -22.59 13.66 -7.09
N ARG A 13 -21.36 13.83 -7.59
CA ARG A 13 -20.11 13.34 -6.99
C ARG A 13 -19.93 14.01 -5.63
N GLN A 14 -20.03 13.26 -4.54
CA GLN A 14 -19.72 13.76 -3.20
C GLN A 14 -18.20 13.98 -3.12
N THR A 15 -17.80 15.23 -3.03
CA THR A 15 -16.42 15.61 -2.70
C THR A 15 -16.16 15.20 -1.26
N HIS A 16 -15.36 14.14 -1.06
CA HIS A 16 -14.83 13.77 0.24
C HIS A 16 -13.97 14.92 0.76
N ILE A 17 -14.50 15.67 1.72
CA ILE A 17 -13.74 16.65 2.50
C ILE A 17 -12.69 15.86 3.28
N LYS A 18 -11.42 16.04 2.92
CA LYS A 18 -10.28 15.48 3.66
C LYS A 18 -10.33 16.02 5.09
N LYS A 19 -10.73 15.17 6.06
CA LYS A 19 -10.55 15.47 7.48
C LYS A 19 -9.05 15.61 7.71
N GLN A 20 -8.60 16.80 8.09
CA GLN A 20 -7.22 17.04 8.51
C GLN A 20 -6.95 16.22 9.77
N GLY A 21 -6.25 15.10 9.59
CA GLY A 21 -5.71 14.32 10.70
C GLY A 21 -4.77 15.20 11.53
N LYS A 22 -4.77 14.96 12.84
CA LYS A 22 -3.85 15.58 13.80
C LYS A 22 -2.42 15.43 13.26
N GLN A 23 -1.68 16.53 13.10
CA GLN A 23 -0.28 16.46 12.66
C GLN A 23 0.48 15.61 13.68
N VAL A 24 0.98 14.47 13.22
CA VAL A 24 1.92 13.65 14.00
C VAL A 24 3.25 14.38 13.99
N ASP A 25 3.79 14.67 15.16
CA ASP A 25 5.14 15.21 15.27
C ASP A 25 6.15 14.14 14.83
N ILE A 26 6.81 14.38 13.71
CA ILE A 26 7.82 13.51 13.11
C ILE A 26 9.23 14.11 13.19
N SER A 27 9.42 15.15 14.00
CA SER A 27 10.70 15.84 14.16
C SER A 27 11.82 14.91 14.59
N GLN A 28 11.59 14.10 15.63
CA GLN A 28 12.55 13.09 16.10
C GLN A 28 12.91 12.09 14.99
N PHE A 29 11.92 11.65 14.20
CA PHE A 29 12.17 10.70 13.12
C PHE A 29 13.04 11.31 12.02
N ARG A 30 12.75 12.56 11.65
CA ARG A 30 13.55 13.30 10.67
C ARG A 30 14.99 13.44 11.14
N ALA A 31 15.21 13.88 12.38
CA ALA A 31 16.55 14.00 12.93
C ALA A 31 17.32 12.66 12.92
N GLN A 32 16.65 11.55 13.23
CA GLN A 32 17.25 10.21 13.15
C GLN A 32 17.65 9.83 11.72
N LEU A 33 16.80 10.12 10.73
CA LEU A 33 17.08 9.82 9.32
C LEU A 33 18.14 10.75 8.72
N ASP A 34 18.17 12.02 9.14
CA ASP A 34 19.15 13.00 8.67
C ASP A 34 20.59 12.58 9.00
N VAL A 35 20.82 11.92 10.15
CA VAL A 35 22.13 11.35 10.52
C VAL A 35 22.59 10.28 9.52
N LEU A 36 21.65 9.59 8.86
CA LEU A 36 21.93 8.60 7.82
C LEU A 36 21.96 9.20 6.41
N GLY A 37 21.77 10.52 6.27
CA GLY A 37 21.61 11.18 4.97
C GLY A 37 20.29 10.83 4.26
N LEU A 38 19.28 10.40 5.00
CA LEU A 38 17.97 10.01 4.50
C LEU A 38 16.91 11.07 4.79
N LYS A 39 15.84 11.10 3.99
CA LYS A 39 14.68 11.98 4.20
C LYS A 39 13.38 11.22 4.02
N ILE A 40 12.31 11.72 4.64
CA ILE A 40 10.96 11.16 4.50
C ILE A 40 10.32 11.72 3.23
N ILE A 41 9.94 10.82 2.32
CA ILE A 41 9.01 11.13 1.23
C ILE A 41 7.61 10.70 1.67
N GLN A 42 6.67 11.65 1.66
CA GLN A 42 5.28 11.35 2.00
C GLN A 42 4.56 10.78 0.79
N VAL A 43 3.98 9.60 0.97
CA VAL A 43 3.03 8.98 0.04
C VAL A 43 1.59 9.20 0.52
N THR A 44 0.63 8.96 -0.35
CA THR A 44 -0.80 9.01 -0.01
C THR A 44 -1.12 8.03 1.13
N ALA A 45 -1.70 8.56 2.20
CA ALA A 45 -2.04 7.81 3.41
C ALA A 45 -3.38 7.05 3.25
N ASP A 46 -3.38 6.00 2.45
CA ASP A 46 -4.48 5.06 2.25
C ASP A 46 -4.03 3.60 2.48
N GLY A 47 -4.92 2.64 2.25
CA GLY A 47 -4.58 1.22 2.37
C GLY A 47 -3.60 0.69 1.32
N ASN A 48 -3.14 1.54 0.39
CA ASN A 48 -2.10 1.22 -0.58
C ASN A 48 -0.72 1.74 -0.17
N CYS A 49 -0.59 2.40 0.99
CA CYS A 49 0.63 3.13 1.36
C CYS A 49 1.92 2.31 1.28
N PHE A 50 1.89 1.01 1.61
CA PHE A 50 3.03 0.11 1.42
C PHE A 50 3.46 0.02 -0.05
N PHE A 51 2.52 -0.29 -0.96
CA PHE A 51 2.80 -0.42 -2.38
C PHE A 51 3.13 0.93 -3.04
N ARG A 52 2.58 2.03 -2.52
CA ARG A 52 2.93 3.40 -2.93
C ARG A 52 4.37 3.73 -2.55
N ALA A 53 4.80 3.39 -1.34
CA ALA A 53 6.18 3.57 -0.90
C ALA A 53 7.14 2.69 -1.71
N LEU A 54 6.74 1.46 -2.02
CA LEU A 54 7.52 0.55 -2.88
C LEU A 54 7.67 1.11 -4.30
N ALA A 55 6.57 1.60 -4.90
CA ALA A 55 6.59 2.25 -6.21
C ALA A 55 7.48 3.49 -6.21
N ASP A 56 7.38 4.35 -5.18
CA ASP A 56 8.21 5.55 -5.06
C ASP A 56 9.71 5.22 -5.00
N GLN A 57 10.09 4.21 -4.20
CA GLN A 57 11.49 3.83 -4.07
C GLN A 57 12.08 3.18 -5.33
N LEU A 58 11.25 2.59 -6.20
CA LEU A 58 11.71 1.89 -7.40
C LEU A 58 11.55 2.70 -8.69
N GLU A 59 10.54 3.56 -8.77
CA GLU A 59 10.17 4.31 -9.98
C GLU A 59 10.29 5.84 -9.79
N GLY A 60 10.48 6.31 -8.54
CA GLY A 60 10.53 7.74 -8.20
C GLY A 60 9.18 8.43 -8.04
N ASN A 61 8.06 7.68 -8.05
CA ASN A 61 6.72 8.17 -7.76
C ASN A 61 5.77 7.04 -7.31
N GLU A 62 4.62 7.39 -6.72
CA GLU A 62 3.68 6.43 -6.14
C GLU A 62 2.60 5.87 -7.11
N GLU A 63 2.60 6.28 -8.38
CA GLU A 63 1.48 6.03 -9.32
C GLU A 63 1.34 4.54 -9.67
N GLU A 64 2.47 3.82 -9.72
CA GLU A 64 2.54 2.40 -10.09
C GLU A 64 2.21 1.43 -8.93
N HIS A 65 1.61 1.90 -7.83
CA HIS A 65 1.33 1.05 -6.67
C HIS A 65 0.50 -0.20 -6.99
N ALA A 66 -0.43 -0.12 -7.95
CA ALA A 66 -1.26 -1.26 -8.37
C ALA A 66 -0.44 -2.36 -9.09
N LYS A 67 0.53 -1.96 -9.92
CA LYS A 67 1.48 -2.88 -10.58
C LYS A 67 2.27 -3.65 -9.52
N TYR A 68 2.77 -2.97 -8.50
CA TYR A 68 3.53 -3.59 -7.42
C TYR A 68 2.67 -4.49 -6.54
N ARG A 69 1.42 -4.12 -6.24
CA ARG A 69 0.46 -5.00 -5.55
C ARG A 69 0.29 -6.32 -6.30
N SER A 70 -0.07 -6.24 -7.59
CA SER A 70 -0.30 -7.43 -8.39
C SER A 70 0.96 -8.29 -8.50
N MET A 71 2.13 -7.67 -8.72
CA MET A 71 3.40 -8.41 -8.77
C MET A 71 3.70 -9.18 -7.46
N VAL A 72 3.46 -8.56 -6.31
CA VAL A 72 3.65 -9.18 -4.99
C VAL A 72 2.68 -10.33 -4.76
N VAL A 73 1.38 -10.13 -5.01
CA VAL A 73 0.35 -11.18 -4.83
C VAL A 73 0.58 -12.35 -5.78
N GLN A 74 0.94 -12.08 -7.04
CA GLN A 74 1.29 -13.12 -8.00
C GLN A 74 2.54 -13.90 -7.59
N TYR A 75 3.50 -13.25 -6.94
CA TYR A 75 4.66 -13.94 -6.37
C TYR A 75 4.24 -14.87 -5.23
N ILE A 76 3.38 -14.41 -4.31
CA ILE A 76 2.84 -15.21 -3.21
C ILE A 76 2.11 -16.44 -3.76
N LEU A 77 1.18 -16.23 -4.70
CA LEU A 77 0.40 -17.30 -5.36
C LEU A 77 1.29 -18.40 -5.97
N ARG A 78 2.37 -18.01 -6.66
CA ARG A 78 3.29 -18.96 -7.32
C ARG A 78 4.20 -19.70 -6.35
N ASN A 79 4.35 -19.21 -5.13
CA ASN A 79 5.22 -19.77 -4.11
C ASN A 79 4.42 -20.19 -2.87
N ARG A 80 3.22 -20.75 -3.06
CA ARG A 80 2.27 -21.11 -2.01
C ARG A 80 2.92 -21.80 -0.80
N GLU A 81 3.73 -22.82 -1.02
CA GLU A 81 4.41 -23.59 0.05
C GLU A 81 5.26 -22.72 0.98
N MET A 82 5.82 -21.61 0.48
CA MET A 82 6.62 -20.66 1.26
C MET A 82 5.77 -19.73 2.12
N PHE A 83 4.56 -19.38 1.66
CA PHE A 83 3.76 -18.30 2.24
C PHE A 83 2.55 -18.80 3.02
N GLU A 84 1.91 -19.89 2.59
CA GLU A 84 0.74 -20.48 3.23
C GLU A 84 0.93 -20.76 4.74
N PRO A 85 2.10 -21.24 5.22
CA PRO A 85 2.31 -21.45 6.65
C PRO A 85 2.24 -20.18 7.54
N PHE A 86 2.24 -18.98 6.93
CA PHE A 86 2.17 -17.70 7.64
C PHE A 86 0.78 -17.04 7.56
N ILE A 87 -0.17 -17.65 6.84
CA ILE A 87 -1.56 -17.21 6.78
C ILE A 87 -2.30 -17.79 7.99
N GLU A 88 -3.26 -17.03 8.52
CA GLU A 88 -4.15 -17.48 9.61
C GLU A 88 -4.88 -18.77 9.20
N ASP A 89 -4.91 -19.76 10.09
CA ASP A 89 -5.43 -21.11 9.81
C ASP A 89 -6.91 -21.09 9.34
N GLU A 90 -7.68 -20.08 9.73
CA GLU A 90 -9.08 -19.91 9.34
C GLU A 90 -9.28 -19.27 7.95
N VAL A 91 -8.21 -18.80 7.31
CA VAL A 91 -8.28 -18.11 6.01
C VAL A 91 -7.68 -19.01 4.92
N PRO A 92 -8.50 -19.51 3.97
CA PRO A 92 -7.97 -20.24 2.82
C PRO A 92 -6.95 -19.39 2.04
N PHE A 93 -5.82 -19.98 1.67
CA PHE A 93 -4.73 -19.30 0.94
C PHE A 93 -5.23 -18.52 -0.28
N ASP A 94 -6.10 -19.13 -1.08
CA ASP A 94 -6.61 -18.49 -2.29
C ASP A 94 -7.52 -17.30 -1.98
N ASP A 95 -8.30 -17.35 -0.89
CA ASP A 95 -9.13 -16.24 -0.42
C ASP A 95 -8.26 -15.09 0.13
N TYR A 96 -7.17 -15.42 0.82
CA TYR A 96 -6.18 -14.44 1.24
C TYR A 96 -5.61 -13.68 0.02
N CYS A 97 -5.14 -14.41 -1.00
CA CYS A 97 -4.58 -13.79 -2.20
C CYS A 97 -5.62 -12.95 -2.97
N LEU A 98 -6.85 -13.45 -3.11
CA LEU A 98 -7.95 -12.69 -3.71
C LEU A 98 -8.26 -11.41 -2.92
N ASN A 99 -8.15 -11.44 -1.59
CA ASN A 99 -8.34 -10.27 -0.76
C ASN A 99 -7.18 -9.28 -0.87
N MET A 100 -5.93 -9.77 -0.91
CA MET A 100 -4.73 -8.94 -1.03
C MET A 100 -4.63 -8.24 -2.41
N GLU A 101 -5.19 -8.82 -3.47
CA GLU A 101 -5.26 -8.19 -4.79
C GLU A 101 -6.19 -6.97 -4.81
N LYS A 102 -7.15 -6.86 -3.88
CA LYS A 102 -8.10 -5.73 -3.85
C LYS A 102 -7.39 -4.42 -3.51
N ASP A 103 -7.80 -3.36 -4.20
CA ASP A 103 -7.33 -2.00 -3.94
C ASP A 103 -7.60 -1.58 -2.50
N GLY A 104 -6.60 -0.98 -1.87
CA GLY A 104 -6.68 -0.53 -0.48
C GLY A 104 -6.58 -1.62 0.58
N THR A 105 -6.39 -2.90 0.23
CA THR A 105 -6.09 -3.94 1.24
C THR A 105 -4.70 -3.71 1.83
N TRP A 106 -4.60 -3.69 3.16
CA TRP A 106 -3.37 -3.40 3.88
C TRP A 106 -2.38 -4.56 3.75
N ALA A 107 -1.17 -4.23 3.35
CA ALA A 107 -0.04 -5.14 3.29
C ALA A 107 0.62 -5.32 4.68
N GLY A 108 1.17 -6.51 4.92
CA GLY A 108 1.91 -6.85 6.13
C GLY A 108 3.31 -7.38 5.85
N HIS A 109 3.79 -8.22 6.78
CA HIS A 109 5.14 -8.81 6.68
C HIS A 109 5.29 -9.76 5.49
N MET A 110 4.24 -10.49 5.12
CA MET A 110 4.26 -11.38 3.96
C MET A 110 4.48 -10.61 2.66
N GLU A 111 3.71 -9.54 2.43
CA GLU A 111 3.87 -8.68 1.26
C GLU A 111 5.25 -8.02 1.23
N LEU A 112 5.78 -7.63 2.39
CA LEU A 112 7.14 -7.10 2.52
C LEU A 112 8.19 -8.12 2.06
N GLN A 113 8.11 -9.36 2.55
CA GLN A 113 9.05 -10.42 2.18
C GLN A 113 8.93 -10.78 0.70
N ALA A 114 7.70 -10.94 0.19
CA ALA A 114 7.43 -11.20 -1.22
C ALA A 114 7.91 -10.06 -2.12
N ALA A 115 7.69 -8.80 -1.73
CA ALA A 115 8.18 -7.62 -2.44
C ALA A 115 9.71 -7.63 -2.55
N SER A 116 10.42 -7.92 -1.46
CA SER A 116 11.88 -8.01 -1.48
C SER A 116 12.37 -9.07 -2.46
N LEU A 117 11.77 -10.28 -2.44
CA LEU A 117 12.15 -11.39 -3.30
C LEU A 117 11.83 -11.14 -4.78
N VAL A 118 10.62 -10.67 -5.09
CA VAL A 118 10.18 -10.46 -6.49
C VAL A 118 10.89 -9.29 -7.15
N THR A 119 11.20 -8.23 -6.40
CA THR A 119 11.95 -7.06 -6.91
C THR A 119 13.46 -7.27 -6.87
N ARG A 120 13.93 -8.34 -6.21
CA ARG A 120 15.36 -8.64 -5.97
C ARG A 120 16.09 -7.49 -5.28
N SER A 121 15.41 -6.85 -4.35
CA SER A 121 15.91 -5.70 -3.60
C SER A 121 15.78 -5.95 -2.10
N ASN A 122 16.79 -5.53 -1.34
CA ASN A 122 16.70 -5.51 0.12
C ASN A 122 15.80 -4.35 0.55
N ILE A 123 14.89 -4.60 1.49
CA ILE A 123 14.01 -3.55 2.05
C ILE A 123 14.44 -3.25 3.48
N CYS A 124 14.82 -2.00 3.74
CA CYS A 124 15.14 -1.51 5.08
C CYS A 124 13.95 -0.76 5.68
N ILE A 125 13.49 -1.17 6.86
CA ILE A 125 12.40 -0.49 7.58
C ILE A 125 13.00 0.40 8.67
N HIS A 126 12.76 1.69 8.56
CA HIS A 126 13.10 2.65 9.59
C HIS A 126 11.90 2.92 10.50
N ARG A 127 12.14 2.93 11.81
CA ARG A 127 11.18 3.32 12.85
C ARG A 127 11.84 4.30 13.80
N VAL A 128 11.04 5.15 14.44
CA VAL A 128 11.52 6.03 15.51
C VAL A 128 12.08 5.16 16.64
N ILE A 129 13.31 5.44 17.04
CA ILE A 129 13.95 4.86 18.21
C ILE A 129 13.72 5.83 19.38
N ASN A 130 12.91 5.40 20.34
CA ASN A 130 12.77 6.11 21.60
C ASN A 130 13.92 5.69 22.50
N ILE A 131 14.85 6.61 22.76
CA ILE A 131 15.85 6.44 23.81
C ILE A 131 15.14 6.81 25.12
N LEU A 132 15.01 5.83 26.03
CA LEU A 132 14.48 6.02 27.38
C LEU A 132 15.44 6.86 28.24
#